data_AF-A0A9Q3JBH3-F1
#
_entry.id   AF-A0A9Q3JBH3-F1
#
_cell.length_a   1.000
_cell.length_b   1.000
_cell.length_c   1.000
_cell.angle_alpha   90.00
_cell.angle_beta   90.00
_cell.angle_gamma   90.00
#
_symmetry.space_group_name_H-M   'P 1'
#
loop_
_entity.id
_entity.type
_entity.pdbx_description
1 polymer ?
#
loop_
_entity_poly.entity_id
_entity_poly.type
_entity_poly.pdbx_seq_one_letter_code
_entity_poly.pdbx_strand_id
1 'polypeptide(L)'
;MAYIHGKATKMSVFIYNSQHTLIIDSGEHCSIVSRNYLDHHFPNWNKQLFPTKAKNFKSALGKMTSIVKIIKEIIIPHRKGNIRLNPEFVVPEDADIQGFLLGTDYQRMYGIDIYNSKNRNITIGTNKEKKFSLEIYQISTNDPL
;
A
#
# COMPACT_ATOMS: atom_id res chain seq x y z
N MET A 1 11.09 15.44 -26.56
CA MET A 1 11.36 14.90 -25.21
C MET A 1 10.18 14.03 -24.79
N ALA A 2 10.42 12.76 -24.44
CA ALA A 2 9.37 11.87 -23.97
C ALA A 2 9.19 12.07 -22.45
N TYR A 3 8.08 12.71 -22.05
CA TYR A 3 7.69 12.75 -20.65
C TYR A 3 7.04 11.43 -20.28
N ILE A 4 7.72 10.61 -19.49
CA ILE A 4 7.12 9.43 -18.87
C ILE A 4 6.36 9.91 -17.63
N HIS A 5 5.07 10.22 -17.77
CA HIS A 5 4.21 10.41 -16.61
C HIS A 5 4.03 9.06 -15.90
N GLY A 6 4.66 8.91 -14.74
CA GLY A 6 4.40 7.78 -13.85
C GLY A 6 2.93 7.80 -13.42
N LYS A 7 2.22 6.68 -13.62
CA LYS A 7 0.86 6.52 -13.11
C LYS A 7 0.93 5.80 -11.77
N ALA A 8 0.36 6.38 -10.71
CA ALA A 8 0.26 5.71 -9.42
C ALA A 8 -0.45 4.36 -9.58
N THR A 9 0.05 3.32 -8.93
CA THR A 9 -0.53 1.97 -8.95
C THR A 9 -1.47 1.86 -7.76
N LYS A 10 -2.72 2.28 -7.93
CA LYS A 10 -3.72 2.28 -6.86
C LYS A 10 -4.82 1.26 -7.13
N MET A 11 -5.38 0.69 -6.08
CA MET A 11 -6.57 -0.15 -6.17
C MET A 11 -7.42 -0.06 -4.91
N SER A 12 -8.70 -0.35 -5.09
CA SER A 12 -9.66 -0.52 -4.01
C SER A 12 -9.52 -1.90 -3.36
N VAL A 13 -9.44 -1.92 -2.03
CA VAL A 13 -9.36 -3.13 -1.20
C VAL A 13 -10.32 -3.04 -0.02
N PHE A 14 -10.63 -4.17 0.61
CA PHE A 14 -11.42 -4.20 1.84
C PHE A 14 -10.54 -4.50 3.06
N ILE A 15 -10.75 -3.73 4.12
CA ILE A 15 -10.15 -3.94 5.45
C ILE A 15 -11.28 -3.79 6.46
N TYR A 16 -11.51 -4.79 7.33
CA TYR A 16 -12.66 -4.83 8.26
C TYR A 16 -14.02 -4.47 7.62
N ASN A 17 -14.25 -4.96 6.39
CA ASN A 17 -15.47 -4.72 5.60
C ASN A 17 -15.70 -3.28 5.09
N SER A 18 -14.75 -2.36 5.30
CA SER A 18 -14.75 -1.04 4.67
C SER A 18 -13.77 -0.98 3.51
N GLN A 19 -14.10 -0.15 2.50
CA GLN A 19 -13.29 0.02 1.32
C GLN A 19 -12.17 1.06 1.58
N HIS A 20 -10.94 0.73 1.19
CA HIS A 20 -9.76 1.57 1.37
C HIS A 20 -8.89 1.56 0.11
N THR A 21 -8.04 2.58 -0.01
CA THR A 21 -7.04 2.68 -1.07
C THR A 21 -5.79 1.91 -0.69
N LEU A 22 -5.36 0.99 -1.56
CA LEU A 22 -4.04 0.37 -1.54
C LEU A 22 -3.20 0.94 -2.67
N ILE A 23 -2.04 1.49 -2.32
CA ILE A 23 -1.02 1.99 -3.24
C ILE A 23 0.08 0.93 -3.32
N ILE A 24 0.45 0.51 -4.51
CA ILE A 24 1.55 -0.43 -4.74
C ILE A 24 2.75 0.37 -5.22
N ASP A 25 3.74 0.52 -4.34
CA ASP A 25 4.88 1.40 -4.59
C ASP A 25 6.20 0.62 -4.58
N SER A 26 6.79 0.45 -5.77
CA SER A 26 8.08 -0.23 -5.91
C SER A 26 9.27 0.64 -5.48
N GLY A 27 9.06 1.95 -5.26
CA GLY A 27 10.06 2.88 -4.75
C GLY A 27 10.25 2.78 -3.23
N GLU A 28 9.29 2.18 -2.53
CA GLU A 28 9.32 2.06 -1.08
C GLU A 28 9.78 0.66 -0.63
N HIS A 29 10.69 0.62 0.34
CA HIS A 29 11.19 -0.65 0.84
C HIS A 29 10.18 -1.34 1.75
N CYS A 30 9.51 -0.57 2.61
CA CYS A 30 8.60 -1.09 3.63
C CYS A 30 7.15 -0.71 3.36
N SER A 31 6.22 -1.58 3.71
CA SER A 31 4.81 -1.22 3.64
C SER A 31 4.47 -0.21 4.75
N ILE A 32 3.81 0.90 4.39
CA ILE A 32 3.58 2.05 5.27
C ILE A 32 2.09 2.43 5.31
N VAL A 33 1.63 2.95 6.43
CA VAL A 33 0.36 3.69 6.53
C VAL A 33 0.55 4.88 7.48
N SER A 34 -0.04 6.03 7.16
CA SER A 34 0.09 7.21 8.01
C SER A 34 -0.73 7.10 9.29
N ARG A 35 -0.23 7.71 10.37
CA ARG A 35 -0.95 7.84 11.64
C ARG A 35 -2.30 8.55 11.44
N ASN A 36 -2.31 9.66 10.72
CA ASN A 36 -3.52 10.45 10.46
C ASN A 36 -4.61 9.61 9.76
N TYR A 37 -4.23 8.79 8.77
CA TYR A 37 -5.17 7.92 8.08
C TYR A 37 -5.75 6.85 9.03
N LEU A 38 -4.91 6.27 9.89
CA LEU A 38 -5.37 5.32 10.90
C LEU A 38 -6.28 5.93 11.95
N ASP A 39 -5.95 7.13 12.44
CA ASP A 39 -6.77 7.85 13.43
C ASP A 39 -8.17 8.15 12.88
N HIS A 40 -8.26 8.49 11.59
CA HIS A 40 -9.53 8.78 10.93
C HIS A 40 -10.38 7.53 10.67
N HIS A 41 -9.77 6.44 10.19
CA HIS A 41 -10.51 5.27 9.69
C HIS A 41 -10.57 4.08 10.66
N PHE A 42 -9.63 3.97 11.60
CA PHE A 42 -9.50 2.82 12.50
C PHE A 42 -9.34 3.29 13.95
N PRO A 43 -10.40 3.81 14.57
CA PRO A 43 -10.35 4.22 15.97
C PRO A 43 -9.90 3.03 16.82
N ASN A 44 -8.87 3.23 17.65
CA ASN A 44 -8.18 2.20 18.44
C ASN A 44 -7.13 1.33 17.71
N TRP A 45 -6.64 1.70 16.53
CA TRP A 45 -5.54 0.98 15.87
C TRP A 45 -4.30 0.86 16.79
N ASN A 46 -4.08 1.83 17.68
CA ASN A 46 -3.01 1.86 18.68
C ASN A 46 -3.13 0.78 19.78
N LYS A 47 -4.21 0.00 19.83
CA LYS A 47 -4.32 -1.19 20.68
C LYS A 47 -3.71 -2.44 20.04
N GLN A 48 -3.37 -2.37 18.76
CA GLN A 48 -2.84 -3.48 17.95
C GLN A 48 -1.36 -3.28 17.60
N LEU A 49 -0.63 -2.56 18.46
CA LEU A 49 0.77 -2.22 18.22
C LEU A 49 1.68 -3.41 18.49
N PHE A 50 2.57 -3.67 17.54
CA PHE A 50 3.70 -4.56 17.75
C PHE A 50 4.95 -3.71 18.02
N PRO A 51 5.66 -3.95 19.14
CA PRO A 51 6.90 -3.23 19.41
C PRO A 51 7.94 -3.59 18.35
N THR A 52 8.38 -2.57 17.62
CA THR A 52 9.50 -2.67 16.69
C THR A 52 10.79 -2.33 17.40
N LYS A 53 11.84 -3.16 17.20
CA LYS A 53 13.21 -2.68 17.43
C LYS A 53 13.38 -1.46 16.53
N ALA A 54 13.75 -0.32 17.10
CA ALA A 54 14.02 0.90 16.36
C ALA A 54 15.01 0.57 15.22
N LYS A 55 14.48 0.48 14.00
CA LYS A 55 15.30 0.42 12.79
C LYS A 55 15.39 1.86 12.28
N ASN A 56 16.54 2.23 11.77
CA ASN A 56 16.71 3.52 11.12
C ASN A 56 16.02 3.47 9.75
N PHE A 57 14.74 3.85 9.70
CA PHE A 57 14.05 4.03 8.43
C PHE A 57 14.47 5.37 7.82
N LYS A 58 14.75 5.35 6.52
CA LYS A 58 15.11 6.52 5.73
C LYS A 58 14.02 6.73 4.71
N SER A 59 13.41 7.92 4.71
CA SER A 59 12.54 8.36 3.63
C SER A 59 13.34 9.26 2.68
N ALA A 60 12.76 9.59 1.52
CA ALA A 60 13.33 10.57 0.60
C ALA A 60 13.51 11.97 1.23
N LEU A 61 12.76 12.27 2.31
CA LEU A 61 12.75 13.57 2.99
C LEU A 61 13.63 13.60 4.26
N GLY A 62 14.24 12.48 4.65
CA GLY A 62 15.13 12.42 5.80
C GLY A 62 14.93 11.18 6.69
N LYS A 63 15.27 11.32 7.97
CA LYS A 63 15.07 10.26 8.98
C LYS A 63 13.64 10.32 9.51
N MET A 64 12.99 9.17 9.68
CA MET A 64 11.66 9.07 10.31
C MET A 64 11.80 8.85 11.82
N THR A 65 10.99 9.56 12.59
CA THR A 65 11.29 9.87 14.01
C THR A 65 10.70 8.90 15.03
N SER A 66 9.66 8.14 14.68
CA SER A 66 9.20 7.00 15.48
C SER A 66 8.36 6.05 14.63
N ILE A 67 8.55 4.75 14.83
CA ILE A 67 7.93 3.71 14.02
C ILE A 67 7.41 2.61 14.93
N VAL A 68 6.11 2.36 14.80
CA VAL A 68 5.42 1.18 15.31
C VAL A 68 4.92 0.33 14.14
N LYS A 69 4.59 -0.93 14.40
CA LYS A 69 3.96 -1.80 13.41
C LYS A 69 2.53 -2.16 13.78
N ILE A 70 1.71 -2.29 12.76
CA ILE A 70 0.38 -2.91 12.85
C ILE A 70 0.23 -3.97 11.78
N ILE A 71 -0.62 -4.96 12.03
CA ILE A 71 -1.03 -5.95 11.01
C ILE A 71 -2.44 -5.61 10.59
N LYS A 72 -2.70 -5.60 9.27
CA LYS A 72 -4.05 -5.46 8.71
C LYS A 72 -4.29 -6.52 7.66
N GLU A 73 -5.39 -7.26 7.80
CA GLU A 73 -5.87 -8.13 6.73
C GLU A 73 -6.42 -7.25 5.60
N ILE A 74 -5.88 -7.45 4.40
CA ILE A 74 -6.34 -6.80 3.17
C ILE A 74 -7.01 -7.84 2.30
N ILE A 75 -8.27 -7.59 1.97
CA ILE A 75 -9.04 -8.41 1.04
C ILE A 75 -9.08 -7.70 -0.31
N ILE A 76 -8.49 -8.32 -1.31
CA ILE A 76 -8.52 -7.87 -2.70
C ILE A 76 -9.67 -8.59 -3.42
N PRO A 77 -10.74 -7.89 -3.81
CA PRO A 77 -11.90 -8.51 -4.42
C PRO A 77 -11.60 -8.96 -5.87
N HIS A 78 -12.12 -10.12 -6.27
CA HIS A 78 -12.07 -10.57 -7.66
C HIS A 78 -13.20 -11.55 -7.98
N ARG A 79 -13.72 -11.49 -9.22
CA ARG A 79 -14.90 -12.27 -9.65
C ARG A 79 -14.73 -13.78 -9.50
N LYS A 80 -13.50 -14.28 -9.65
CA LYS A 80 -13.11 -15.70 -9.45
C LYS A 80 -12.61 -16.00 -8.02
N GLY A 81 -13.13 -15.29 -7.02
CA GLY A 81 -12.74 -15.41 -5.62
C GLY A 81 -11.69 -14.38 -5.20
N ASN A 82 -11.79 -13.93 -3.96
CA ASN A 82 -10.95 -12.88 -3.39
C ASN A 82 -9.55 -13.38 -3.04
N ILE A 83 -8.61 -12.46 -2.84
CA ILE A 83 -7.29 -12.75 -2.25
C ILE A 83 -7.22 -12.05 -0.90
N ARG A 84 -6.62 -12.72 0.09
CA ARG A 84 -6.33 -12.15 1.41
C ARG A 84 -4.83 -12.01 1.58
N LEU A 85 -4.38 -10.84 1.98
CA LEU A 85 -3.00 -10.53 2.35
C LEU A 85 -2.99 -10.11 3.83
N ASN A 86 -1.94 -10.46 4.58
CA ASN A 86 -1.75 -10.03 5.97
C ASN A 86 -0.43 -9.26 6.15
N PRO A 87 -0.26 -8.11 5.50
CA PRO A 87 0.95 -7.30 5.67
C PRO A 87 1.05 -6.63 7.04
N GLU A 88 2.30 -6.48 7.49
CA GLU A 88 2.72 -5.56 8.54
C GLU A 88 2.97 -4.18 7.93
N PHE A 89 2.30 -3.16 8.46
CA PHE A 89 2.54 -1.78 8.09
C PHE A 89 3.35 -1.06 9.15
N VAL A 90 4.37 -0.36 8.70
CA VAL A 90 5.09 0.66 9.46
C VAL A 90 4.20 1.90 9.57
N VAL A 91 4.05 2.40 10.79
CA VAL A 91 3.34 3.65 11.07
C VAL A 91 4.36 4.68 11.53
N PRO A 92 4.88 5.49 10.60
CA PRO A 92 5.75 6.62 10.93
C PRO A 92 4.93 7.80 11.47
N GLU A 93 5.54 8.63 12.32
CA GLU A 93 4.84 9.78 12.91
C GLU A 93 4.55 10.89 11.90
N ASP A 94 5.46 11.08 10.94
CA ASP A 94 5.49 12.27 10.09
C ASP A 94 5.09 11.98 8.63
N ALA A 95 4.55 10.79 8.33
CA ALA A 95 4.04 10.53 6.99
C ALA A 95 2.62 11.07 6.84
N ASP A 96 2.38 11.71 5.70
CA ASP A 96 1.05 12.05 5.23
C ASP A 96 0.79 11.19 4.00
N ILE A 97 -0.01 10.12 4.16
CA ILE A 97 -0.34 9.18 3.07
C ILE A 97 -1.82 8.88 3.19
N GLN A 98 -2.56 9.07 2.10
CA GLN A 98 -3.99 8.83 2.02
C GLN A 98 -4.30 7.39 1.57
N GLY A 99 -4.01 6.43 2.44
CA GLY A 99 -4.25 5.01 2.21
C GLY A 99 -3.16 4.12 2.78
N PHE A 100 -3.18 2.85 2.37
CA PHE A 100 -2.13 1.88 2.68
C PHE A 100 -1.14 1.81 1.53
N LEU A 101 0.15 1.87 1.82
CA LEU A 101 1.21 1.73 0.84
C LEU A 101 1.86 0.35 1.01
N LEU A 102 1.78 -0.47 -0.02
CA LEU A 102 2.41 -1.78 -0.09
C LEU A 102 3.78 -1.65 -0.76
N GLY A 103 4.83 -1.73 0.04
CA GLY A 103 6.22 -1.62 -0.40
C GLY A 103 6.75 -2.91 -1.02
N THR A 104 8.02 -2.88 -1.39
CA THR A 104 8.70 -4.01 -2.03
C THR A 104 8.87 -5.23 -1.12
N ASP A 105 8.82 -5.03 0.21
CA ASP A 105 8.79 -6.10 1.21
C ASP A 105 7.67 -7.11 0.95
N TYR A 106 6.43 -6.62 0.79
CA TYR A 106 5.27 -7.47 0.56
C TYR A 106 4.96 -7.72 -0.90
N GLN A 107 5.36 -6.84 -1.82
CA GLN A 107 5.26 -7.14 -3.26
C GLN A 107 6.06 -8.40 -3.62
N ARG A 108 7.30 -8.51 -3.10
CA ARG A 108 8.13 -9.70 -3.33
C ARG A 108 7.57 -10.92 -2.60
N MET A 109 7.15 -10.76 -1.35
CA MET A 109 6.62 -11.86 -0.55
C MET A 109 5.37 -12.51 -1.19
N TYR A 110 4.47 -11.70 -1.74
CA TYR A 110 3.24 -12.19 -2.38
C TYR A 110 3.37 -12.43 -3.88
N GLY A 111 4.53 -12.19 -4.49
CA GLY A 111 4.73 -12.30 -5.93
C GLY A 111 3.79 -11.38 -6.72
N ILE A 112 3.78 -10.09 -6.39
CA ILE A 112 2.95 -9.10 -7.05
C ILE A 112 3.69 -8.57 -8.28
N ASP A 113 3.14 -8.85 -9.46
CA ASP A 113 3.64 -8.36 -10.73
C ASP A 113 2.70 -7.31 -11.32
N ILE A 114 3.25 -6.17 -11.74
CA ILE A 114 2.49 -5.08 -12.39
C ILE A 114 2.60 -5.23 -13.91
N TYR A 115 1.45 -5.36 -14.57
CA TYR A 115 1.35 -5.45 -16.03
C TYR A 115 0.82 -4.16 -16.62
N ASN A 116 1.69 -3.44 -17.34
CA ASN A 116 1.37 -2.21 -18.07
C ASN A 116 1.21 -2.51 -19.57
N SER A 117 0.11 -3.17 -19.95
CA SER A 117 -0.21 -3.45 -21.36
C SER A 117 -1.31 -2.50 -21.86
N LYS A 118 -2.38 -3.02 -22.48
CA LYS A 118 -3.57 -2.21 -22.86
C LYS A 118 -4.27 -1.63 -21.63
N ASN A 119 -4.38 -2.43 -20.56
CA ASN A 119 -4.89 -2.03 -19.26
C ASN A 119 -3.79 -2.26 -18.21
N ARG A 120 -3.81 -1.47 -17.12
CA ARG A 120 -2.94 -1.66 -15.97
C ARG A 120 -3.60 -2.65 -15.01
N ASN A 121 -2.97 -3.79 -14.82
CA ASN A 121 -3.43 -4.82 -13.89
C ASN A 121 -2.27 -5.31 -13.03
N ILE A 122 -2.59 -5.94 -11.91
CA ILE A 122 -1.63 -6.77 -11.16
C ILE A 122 -2.00 -8.24 -11.26
N THR A 123 -1.02 -9.10 -11.08
CA THR A 123 -1.24 -10.49 -10.67
C THR A 123 -0.59 -10.72 -9.31
N ILE A 124 -1.04 -11.75 -8.60
CA ILE A 124 -0.53 -12.09 -7.28
C ILE A 124 -0.21 -13.58 -7.26
N GLY A 125 1.01 -13.91 -6.85
CA GLY A 125 1.54 -15.27 -6.84
C GLY A 125 1.76 -15.82 -8.26
N THR A 126 1.63 -17.14 -8.40
CA THR A 126 1.92 -17.85 -9.65
C THR A 126 0.78 -17.81 -10.68
N ASN A 127 -0.42 -17.35 -10.28
CA ASN A 127 -1.59 -17.35 -11.14
C ASN A 127 -1.67 -16.10 -12.02
N LYS A 128 -0.95 -16.15 -13.15
CA LYS A 128 -0.87 -15.05 -14.13
C LYS A 128 -2.18 -14.77 -14.89
N GLU A 129 -3.14 -15.69 -14.81
CA GLU A 129 -4.47 -15.52 -15.43
C GLU A 129 -5.41 -14.69 -14.56
N LYS A 130 -5.20 -14.68 -13.24
CA LYS A 130 -5.99 -13.91 -12.29
C LYS A 130 -5.48 -12.46 -12.20
N LYS A 131 -6.04 -11.61 -13.05
CA LYS A 131 -5.68 -10.20 -13.18
C LYS A 131 -6.61 -9.32 -12.35
N PHE A 132 -6.04 -8.45 -11.53
CA PHE A 132 -6.77 -7.46 -10.76
C PHE A 132 -6.56 -6.09 -11.41
N SER A 133 -7.67 -5.46 -11.78
CA SER A 133 -7.62 -4.13 -12.41
C SER A 133 -7.08 -3.11 -11.41
N LEU A 134 -6.17 -2.28 -11.88
CA LEU A 134 -5.73 -1.08 -11.16
C LEU A 134 -6.62 0.08 -11.55
N GLU A 135 -7.01 0.89 -10.58
CA GLU A 135 -7.68 2.15 -10.86
C GLU A 135 -6.63 3.14 -11.36
N ILE A 136 -6.85 3.68 -12.57
CA ILE A 136 -5.97 4.70 -13.14
C ILE A 136 -6.36 6.05 -12.52
N TYR A 137 -5.70 6.43 -11.45
CA TYR A 137 -5.75 7.81 -10.96
C TYR A 137 -4.76 8.65 -11.77
N GLN A 138 -5.26 9.70 -12.44
CA GLN A 138 -4.40 10.78 -12.87
C GLN A 138 -3.96 11.51 -11.61
N ILE A 139 -2.64 11.59 -11.37
CA ILE A 139 -2.11 12.44 -10.30
C ILE A 139 -2.46 13.87 -10.73
N SER A 140 -3.46 14.46 -10.06
CA SER A 140 -3.73 15.88 -10.22
C SER A 140 -2.60 16.62 -9.51
N THR A 141 -2.17 17.76 -10.05
CA THR A 141 -1.11 18.60 -9.45
C THR A 141 -1.46 19.11 -8.04
N ASN A 142 -2.67 18.84 -7.56
CA ASN A 142 -3.18 19.26 -6.25
C ASN A 142 -3.33 18.12 -5.25
N ASP A 143 -2.99 16.87 -5.61
CA ASP A 143 -2.96 15.78 -4.63
C ASP A 143 -1.61 15.81 -3.89
N PRO A 144 -1.56 16.14 -2.58
CA PRO A 144 -0.35 15.93 -1.81
C PRO A 144 -0.09 14.42 -1.76
N LEU A 145 1.15 14.03 -2.08
CA LEU A 145 1.65 12.68 -1.86
C LEU A 145 1.71 12.35 -0.38
#